data_AF-A0A2G2J5M4-F1
#
_entry.id   AF-A0A2G2J5M4-F1
#
_cell.length_a   1.000
_cell.length_b   1.000
_cell.length_c   1.000
_cell.angle_alpha   90.00
_cell.angle_beta   90.00
_cell.angle_gamma   90.00
#
_symmetry.space_group_name_H-M   'P 1'
#
loop_
_entity.id
_entity.type
_entity.pdbx_description
1 polymer ?
#
loop_
_entity_poly.entity_id
_entity_poly.type
_entity_poly.pdbx_seq_one_letter_code
_entity_poly.pdbx_strand_id
1 'polypeptide(L)'
;MTFTKQILTAMSLTALGLGGCASNMGAYGAQESMSAVQTANADEMFDLTKLTCWEITTLSEADAGYAAILLYGYRAGQSGRNEQSATRIEGAIVSVMETCAANPNMMALQAFK
;
A
#
# COMPACT_ATOMS: atom_id res chain seq x y z
N MET A 1 -31.90 -6.57 32.36
CA MET A 1 -32.80 -5.62 31.66
C MET A 1 -32.17 -5.36 30.29
N THR A 2 -32.71 -5.68 29.13
CA THR A 2 -34.00 -6.26 28.72
C THR A 2 -33.79 -6.80 27.29
N PHE A 3 -34.13 -8.06 27.07
CA PHE A 3 -34.31 -8.67 25.75
C PHE A 3 -35.61 -8.13 25.14
N THR A 4 -35.61 -7.72 23.86
CA THR A 4 -36.87 -7.49 23.14
C THR A 4 -36.87 -8.20 21.79
N LYS A 5 -37.62 -9.30 21.77
CA LYS A 5 -38.11 -10.07 20.61
C LYS A 5 -39.20 -9.29 19.88
N GLN A 6 -39.20 -9.33 18.55
CA GLN A 6 -40.36 -9.45 17.64
C GLN A 6 -39.78 -10.08 16.35
N ILE A 7 -39.92 -11.36 15.99
CA ILE A 7 -41.10 -12.19 15.63
C ILE A 7 -42.22 -11.37 14.98
N LEU A 8 -42.41 -11.49 13.65
CA LEU A 8 -43.53 -12.23 13.05
C LEU A 8 -43.59 -12.06 11.52
N THR A 9 -43.72 -13.21 10.82
CA THR A 9 -44.54 -13.47 9.62
C THR A 9 -44.27 -12.70 8.32
N ALA A 10 -44.34 -13.26 7.11
CA ALA A 10 -44.85 -14.52 6.62
C ALA A 10 -44.17 -14.88 5.29
N MET A 11 -44.12 -16.18 5.03
CA MET A 11 -43.93 -16.76 3.70
C MET A 11 -44.92 -16.16 2.68
N SER A 12 -44.39 -15.77 1.53
CA SER A 12 -45.10 -15.86 0.26
C SER A 12 -44.17 -16.56 -0.73
N LEU A 13 -44.33 -17.88 -0.82
CA LEU A 13 -43.75 -18.72 -1.87
C LEU A 13 -44.56 -18.53 -3.16
N THR A 14 -43.89 -18.70 -4.30
CA THR A 14 -44.41 -18.80 -5.69
C THR A 14 -44.86 -17.49 -6.34
N ALA A 15 -44.54 -17.17 -7.60
CA ALA A 15 -43.80 -17.88 -8.64
C ALA A 15 -43.49 -16.90 -9.80
N LEU A 16 -42.50 -17.28 -10.62
CA LEU A 16 -42.37 -16.98 -12.06
C LEU A 16 -42.31 -15.51 -12.48
N GLY A 17 -41.09 -15.04 -12.75
CA GLY A 17 -40.85 -13.81 -13.50
C GLY A 17 -39.39 -13.65 -13.87
N LEU A 18 -38.94 -14.39 -14.88
CA LEU A 18 -37.69 -14.10 -15.61
C LEU A 18 -37.75 -12.67 -16.16
N GLY A 19 -36.65 -11.92 -16.01
CA GLY A 19 -36.45 -10.66 -16.72
C GLY A 19 -35.84 -9.58 -15.82
N GLY A 20 -34.54 -9.69 -15.55
CA GLY A 20 -33.78 -8.65 -14.89
C GLY A 20 -33.79 -7.37 -15.72
N CYS A 21 -34.51 -6.35 -15.26
CA CYS A 21 -34.34 -4.96 -15.65
C CYS A 21 -34.13 -4.16 -14.36
N ALA A 22 -32.93 -4.26 -13.79
CA ALA A 22 -32.49 -3.32 -12.77
C ALA A 22 -32.25 -1.97 -13.45
N SER A 23 -33.19 -1.07 -13.23
CA SER A 23 -33.15 0.32 -13.65
C SER A 23 -31.98 1.04 -13.02
N ASN A 24 -31.26 1.77 -13.88
CA ASN A 24 -30.18 2.69 -13.60
C ASN A 24 -30.51 3.65 -12.44
N MET A 25 -29.70 3.61 -11.38
CA MET A 25 -29.41 4.78 -10.55
C MET A 25 -27.91 5.03 -10.63
N GLY A 26 -27.57 6.20 -11.18
CA GLY A 26 -26.22 6.55 -11.58
C GLY A 26 -25.26 6.70 -10.40
N ALA A 27 -24.07 6.14 -10.57
CA ALA A 27 -22.85 6.66 -10.01
C ALA A 27 -21.97 7.05 -11.20
N TYR A 28 -21.95 8.34 -11.54
CA TYR A 28 -20.88 8.92 -12.35
C TYR A 28 -19.61 8.94 -11.49
N GLY A 29 -19.00 7.78 -11.32
CA GLY A 29 -17.59 7.72 -11.01
C GLY A 29 -16.87 8.01 -12.33
N ALA A 30 -16.19 9.15 -12.40
CA ALA A 30 -15.15 9.33 -13.41
C ALA A 30 -14.12 8.21 -13.17
N GLN A 31 -14.29 7.10 -13.89
CA GLN A 31 -13.27 6.09 -14.03
C GLN A 31 -12.21 6.74 -14.92
N GLU A 32 -11.32 7.52 -14.30
CA GLU A 32 -10.04 7.85 -14.92
C GLU A 32 -9.44 6.53 -15.38
N SER A 33 -9.44 6.35 -16.70
CA SER A 33 -8.73 5.30 -17.36
C SER A 33 -7.28 5.40 -16.90
N MET A 34 -6.85 4.49 -16.02
CA MET A 34 -5.44 4.20 -15.80
C MET A 34 -4.88 3.66 -17.12
N SER A 35 -4.54 4.60 -18.00
CA SER A 35 -3.80 4.38 -19.22
C SER A 35 -2.35 4.24 -18.84
N ALA A 36 -1.94 2.99 -18.62
CA ALA A 36 -0.67 2.38 -18.97
C ALA A 36 -0.51 1.19 -18.05
N VAL A 37 -0.88 0.02 -18.54
CA VAL A 37 -0.25 -1.22 -18.07
C VAL A 37 1.23 -1.04 -18.40
N GLN A 38 2.00 -0.54 -17.43
CA GLN A 38 3.43 -0.81 -17.38
C GLN A 38 3.53 -2.31 -17.22
N THR A 39 3.63 -3.02 -18.34
CA THR A 39 4.22 -4.36 -18.37
C THR A 39 5.65 -4.19 -17.89
N ALA A 40 5.84 -4.13 -16.57
CA ALA A 40 7.12 -4.39 -15.96
C ALA A 40 7.51 -5.80 -16.40
N ASN A 41 8.62 -5.92 -17.11
CA ASN A 41 9.22 -7.22 -17.41
C ASN A 41 9.43 -7.93 -16.07
N ALA A 42 8.58 -8.91 -15.76
CA ALA A 42 8.59 -9.64 -14.49
C ALA A 42 9.81 -10.58 -14.34
N ASP A 43 10.73 -10.58 -15.30
CA ASP A 43 11.92 -11.43 -15.31
C ASP A 43 13.06 -10.92 -14.40
N GLU A 44 13.02 -9.66 -13.96
CA GLU A 44 13.94 -9.17 -12.92
C GLU A 44 13.18 -8.96 -11.61
N MET A 45 13.27 -9.96 -10.72
CA MET A 45 12.88 -9.76 -9.32
C MET A 45 13.68 -8.59 -8.75
N PHE A 46 12.97 -7.52 -8.41
CA PHE A 46 13.57 -6.36 -7.76
C PHE A 46 14.12 -6.75 -6.39
N ASP A 47 15.44 -6.69 -6.25
CA ASP A 47 16.14 -7.06 -5.03
C ASP A 47 16.43 -5.81 -4.19
N LEU A 48 15.64 -5.62 -3.13
CA LEU A 48 15.79 -4.52 -2.18
C LEU A 48 17.16 -4.46 -1.52
N THR A 49 17.89 -5.58 -1.48
CA THR A 49 19.22 -5.64 -0.87
C THR A 49 20.31 -5.03 -1.73
N LYS A 50 20.03 -4.80 -3.03
CA LYS A 50 20.96 -4.23 -3.99
C LYS A 50 20.77 -2.73 -4.21
N LEU A 51 19.77 -2.14 -3.58
CA LEU A 51 19.46 -0.73 -3.77
C LEU A 51 20.48 0.17 -3.07
N THR A 52 21.00 1.14 -3.81
CA THR A 52 21.97 2.14 -3.36
C THR A 52 21.27 3.42 -2.91
N CYS A 53 21.95 4.19 -2.07
CA CYS A 53 21.47 5.49 -1.63
C CYS A 53 21.30 6.48 -2.78
N TRP A 54 22.13 6.38 -3.83
CA TRP A 54 21.99 7.17 -5.06
C TRP A 54 20.63 6.93 -5.73
N GLU A 55 20.21 5.66 -5.85
CA GLU A 55 18.92 5.31 -6.43
C GLU A 55 17.75 5.88 -5.64
N ILE A 56 17.85 6.05 -4.31
CA ILE A 56 16.80 6.71 -3.52
C ILE A 56 16.80 8.22 -3.72
N THR A 57 17.98 8.84 -3.63
CA THR A 57 18.11 10.31 -3.62
C THR A 57 17.80 10.96 -4.97
N THR A 58 17.76 10.16 -6.04
CA THR A 58 17.42 10.63 -7.40
C THR A 58 15.95 10.46 -7.76
N LEU A 59 15.16 9.80 -6.89
CA LEU A 59 13.72 9.70 -7.04
C LEU A 59 13.04 11.06 -6.78
N SER A 60 11.79 11.17 -7.22
CA SER A 60 10.91 12.23 -6.76
C SER A 60 10.74 12.15 -5.24
N GLU A 61 10.44 13.27 -4.57
CA GLU A 61 10.26 13.30 -3.12
C GLU A 61 9.21 12.28 -2.64
N ALA A 62 8.11 12.15 -3.38
CA ALA A 62 7.06 11.19 -3.08
C ALA A 62 7.56 9.73 -3.20
N ASP A 63 8.24 9.40 -4.31
CA ASP A 63 8.76 8.05 -4.56
C ASP A 63 9.88 7.68 -3.59
N ALA A 64 10.74 8.65 -3.24
CA ALA A 64 11.77 8.48 -2.21
C ALA A 64 11.14 8.16 -0.85
N GLY A 65 10.06 8.85 -0.49
CA GLY A 65 9.29 8.56 0.72
C GLY A 65 8.72 7.14 0.73
N TYR A 66 8.09 6.70 -0.37
CA TYR A 66 7.58 5.33 -0.48
C TYR A 66 8.68 4.28 -0.41
N ALA A 67 9.80 4.49 -1.12
CA ALA A 67 10.96 3.61 -1.08
C ALA A 67 11.55 3.49 0.33
N ALA A 68 11.67 4.62 1.04
CA ALA A 68 12.18 4.63 2.41
C ALA A 68 11.26 3.86 3.39
N ILE A 69 9.94 4.01 3.27
CA ILE A 69 8.97 3.24 4.08
C ILE A 69 9.09 1.74 3.80
N LEU A 70 9.18 1.36 2.52
CA LEU A 70 9.32 -0.04 2.10
C LEU A 70 10.60 -0.67 2.68
N LEU A 71 11.73 0.02 2.55
CA LEU A 71 13.03 -0.44 3.06
C LEU A 71 13.05 -0.51 4.59
N TYR A 72 12.42 0.46 5.26
CA TYR A 72 12.24 0.45 6.70
C TYR A 72 11.49 -0.81 7.15
N GLY A 73 10.33 -1.09 6.53
CA GLY A 73 9.52 -2.27 6.85
C GLY A 73 10.27 -3.57 6.60
N TYR A 74 11.00 -3.66 5.49
CA TYR A 74 11.84 -4.81 5.17
C TYR A 74 12.93 -5.04 6.23
N ARG A 75 13.67 -3.99 6.60
CA ARG A 75 14.71 -4.01 7.65
C ARG A 75 14.14 -4.41 9.01
N ALA A 76 12.99 -3.84 9.38
CA ALA A 76 12.31 -4.15 10.64
C ALA A 76 11.89 -5.63 10.68
N GLY A 77 11.33 -6.15 9.59
CA GLY A 77 10.98 -7.56 9.42
C GLY A 77 12.18 -8.49 9.56
N GLN A 78 13.30 -8.19 8.92
CA GLN A 78 14.55 -8.96 9.08
C GLN A 78 15.06 -8.97 10.53
N SER A 79 14.83 -7.89 11.26
CA SER A 79 15.28 -7.74 12.65
C SER A 79 14.29 -8.31 13.68
N GLY A 80 13.17 -8.89 13.24
CA GLY A 80 12.08 -9.35 14.12
C GLY A 80 11.38 -8.21 14.87
N ARG A 81 11.57 -6.97 14.45
CA ARG A 81 10.94 -5.79 15.06
C ARG A 81 9.62 -5.50 14.34
N ASN A 82 8.55 -5.37 15.11
CA ASN A 82 7.27 -4.85 14.62
C ASN A 82 7.13 -3.41 15.13
N GLU A 83 7.76 -2.45 14.44
CA GLU A 83 7.62 -1.03 14.75
C GLU A 83 6.39 -0.46 14.05
N GLN A 84 5.46 0.11 14.82
CA GLN A 84 4.23 0.72 14.31
C GLN A 84 4.08 2.20 14.74
N SER A 85 5.03 2.73 15.51
CA SER A 85 5.01 4.15 15.88
C SER A 85 5.31 5.02 14.67
N ALA A 86 4.30 5.77 14.22
CA ALA A 86 4.43 6.72 13.12
C ALA A 86 5.62 7.68 13.31
N THR A 87 5.79 8.24 14.50
CA THR A 87 6.91 9.15 14.82
C THR A 87 8.28 8.48 14.70
N ARG A 88 8.41 7.22 15.11
CA ARG A 88 9.69 6.50 14.97
C ARG A 88 9.99 6.11 13.53
N ILE A 89 8.95 5.78 12.77
CA ILE A 89 9.06 5.50 11.33
C ILE A 89 9.49 6.76 10.59
N GLU A 90 8.80 7.88 10.83
CA GLU A 90 9.13 9.17 10.23
C GLU A 90 10.58 9.60 10.55
N GLY A 91 10.97 9.54 11.83
CA GLY A 91 12.34 9.88 12.23
C GLY A 91 13.40 8.98 11.59
N ALA A 92 13.12 7.68 11.42
CA ALA A 92 14.02 6.76 10.74
C ALA A 92 14.14 7.08 9.25
N ILE A 93 13.03 7.42 8.58
CA ILE A 93 13.03 7.80 7.16
C ILE A 93 13.86 9.07 6.96
N VAL A 94 13.63 10.12 7.76
CA VAL A 94 14.40 11.36 7.67
C VAL A 94 15.90 11.09 7.85
N SER A 95 16.27 10.32 8.88
CA SER A 95 17.67 9.97 9.13
C SER A 95 18.32 9.19 7.98
N VAL A 96 17.57 8.30 7.32
CA VAL A 96 18.04 7.57 6.15
C VAL A 96 18.21 8.48 4.95
N MET A 97 17.29 9.40 4.70
CA MET A 97 17.41 10.34 3.59
C MET A 97 18.65 11.23 3.75
N GLU A 98 18.90 11.72 4.96
CA GLU A 98 20.13 12.46 5.29
C GLU A 98 21.38 11.61 5.10
N THR A 99 21.37 10.37 5.61
CA THR A 99 22.51 9.45 5.49
C THR A 99 22.80 9.11 4.02
N CYS A 100 21.76 8.90 3.23
CA CYS A 100 21.88 8.58 1.81
C CYS A 100 22.33 9.77 0.97
N ALA A 101 21.87 10.98 1.28
CA ALA A 101 22.38 12.20 0.65
C ALA A 101 23.89 12.38 0.87
N ALA A 102 24.40 12.03 2.06
CA ALA A 102 25.82 12.10 2.38
C ALA A 102 26.65 10.94 1.82
N ASN A 103 26.04 9.79 1.50
CA ASN A 103 26.74 8.55 1.14
C ASN A 103 26.07 7.85 -0.06
N PRO A 104 26.12 8.42 -1.28
CA PRO A 104 25.36 7.92 -2.43
C PRO A 104 25.70 6.48 -2.83
N ASN A 105 26.95 6.05 -2.62
CA ASN A 105 27.41 4.69 -2.97
C ASN A 105 27.10 3.64 -1.89
N MET A 106 26.53 4.04 -0.75
CA MET A 106 26.14 3.11 0.32
C MET A 106 24.89 2.32 -0.10
N MET A 107 24.76 1.08 0.35
CA MET A 107 23.51 0.33 0.21
C MET A 107 22.42 0.96 1.10
N ALA A 108 21.26 1.25 0.55
CA ALA A 108 20.20 1.95 1.26
C ALA A 108 19.76 1.25 2.56
N LEU A 109 19.74 -0.09 2.59
CA LEU A 109 19.43 -0.85 3.81
C LEU A 109 20.45 -0.64 4.95
N GLN A 110 21.68 -0.23 4.63
CA GLN A 110 22.71 0.07 5.64
C GLN A 110 22.54 1.47 6.25
N ALA A 111 21.77 2.36 5.60
CA ALA A 111 21.46 3.68 6.13
C ALA A 111 20.49 3.61 7.33
N PHE A 112 19.70 2.54 7.44
CA PHE A 112 18.85 2.25 8.60
C PHE A 112 19.69 1.66 9.75
N LYS A 113 20.21 2.54 10.62
CA LYS A 113 20.90 2.20 11.86
C LYS A 113 19.94 2.01 13.04
#